data_AF-A0A7X4A761-F1
#
_entry.id   AF-A0A7X4A761-F1
#
_cell.length_a   1.000
_cell.length_b   1.000
_cell.length_c   1.000
_cell.angle_alpha   90.00
_cell.angle_beta   90.00
_cell.angle_gamma   90.00
#
_symmetry.space_group_name_H-M   'P 1'
#
loop_
_entity.id
_entity.type
_entity.pdbx_description
1 polymer ?
#
loop_
_entity_poly.entity_id
_entity_poly.type
_entity_poly.pdbx_seq_one_letter_code
_entity_poly.pdbx_strand_id
1 'polypeptide(L)'
;MARLEQVVGACGDFELTALHLATTSAGSIAIGLAAIEGDIAAGQAAKAAFLDECYQIERWGADAEAEARLSQGRDDIALAYRFAALLRARTGASRQP
;
A
#
# COMPACT_ATOMS: atom_id res chain seq x y z
N MET A 1 18.17 -10.25 1.70
CA MET A 1 18.22 -8.82 1.30
C MET A 1 18.39 -8.63 -0.20
N ALA A 2 19.38 -9.23 -0.85
CA ALA A 2 19.65 -9.05 -2.30
C ALA A 2 18.43 -9.12 -3.25
N ARG A 3 17.49 -10.05 -3.04
CA ARG A 3 16.28 -10.16 -3.89
C ARG A 3 15.33 -8.97 -3.73
N LEU A 4 15.21 -8.42 -2.53
CA LEU A 4 14.35 -7.26 -2.27
C LEU A 4 14.96 -6.00 -2.89
N GLU A 5 16.26 -5.82 -2.75
CA GLU A 5 17.01 -4.72 -3.39
C GLU A 5 16.89 -4.77 -4.91
N GLN A 6 16.95 -5.96 -5.51
CA GLN A 6 16.76 -6.13 -6.95
C GLN A 6 15.34 -5.74 -7.40
N VAL A 7 14.31 -6.14 -6.65
CA VAL A 7 12.91 -5.78 -6.96
C VAL A 7 12.70 -4.27 -6.84
N VAL A 8 13.14 -3.67 -5.74
CA VAL A 8 13.02 -2.22 -5.51
C VAL A 8 13.83 -1.43 -6.54
N GLY A 9 15.03 -1.89 -6.89
CA GLY A 9 15.89 -1.28 -7.89
C GLY A 9 15.37 -1.39 -9.33
N ALA A 10 14.40 -2.28 -9.59
CA ALA A 10 13.75 -2.40 -10.89
C ALA A 10 12.52 -1.48 -11.03
N CYS A 11 12.00 -0.91 -9.94
CA CYS A 11 10.88 0.03 -9.98
C CYS A 11 11.29 1.34 -10.67
N GLY A 12 10.46 1.83 -11.60
CA GLY A 12 10.59 3.19 -12.11
C GLY A 12 10.18 4.24 -11.06
N ASP A 13 10.51 5.52 -11.29
CA ASP A 13 10.29 6.61 -10.33
C ASP A 13 8.86 6.67 -9.76
N PHE A 14 7.85 6.49 -10.62
CA PHE A 14 6.45 6.51 -10.21
C PHE A 14 6.05 5.23 -9.45
N GLU A 15 6.58 4.07 -9.83
CA GLU A 15 6.32 2.82 -9.11
C GLU A 15 6.97 2.86 -7.73
N LEU A 16 8.18 3.39 -7.63
CA LEU A 16 8.88 3.59 -6.37
C LEU A 16 8.14 4.59 -5.47
N THR A 17 7.50 5.62 -6.04
CA THR A 17 6.63 6.54 -5.31
C THR A 17 5.42 5.81 -4.71
N ALA A 18 4.77 4.94 -5.48
CA ALA A 18 3.66 4.12 -4.99
C ALA A 18 4.13 3.16 -3.87
N LEU A 19 5.28 2.50 -4.10
CA LEU A 19 5.86 1.55 -3.16
C LEU A 19 6.24 2.23 -1.85
N HIS A 20 6.82 3.42 -1.91
CA HIS A 20 7.21 4.20 -0.74
C HIS A 20 5.99 4.49 0.13
N LEU A 21 4.94 5.10 -0.45
CA LEU A 21 3.72 5.43 0.28
C LEU A 21 3.07 4.20 0.90
N ALA A 22 2.92 3.11 0.14
CA ALA A 22 2.33 1.88 0.66
C ALA A 22 3.17 1.27 1.80
N THR A 23 4.51 1.28 1.66
CA THR A 23 5.43 0.69 2.64
C THR A 23 5.46 1.48 3.94
N THR A 24 5.50 2.82 3.87
CA THR A 24 5.57 3.68 5.06
C THR A 24 4.25 3.67 5.81
N SER A 25 3.11 3.78 5.11
CA SER A 25 1.79 3.75 5.75
C SER A 25 1.47 2.36 6.32
N ALA A 26 1.91 1.27 5.68
CA ALA A 26 1.71 -0.08 6.20
C ALA A 26 2.76 -0.53 7.23
N GLY A 27 3.87 0.21 7.41
CA GLY A 27 5.02 -0.24 8.19
C GLY A 27 5.67 -1.53 7.67
N SER A 28 5.42 -1.92 6.40
CA SER A 28 5.78 -3.23 5.86
C SER A 28 5.97 -3.20 4.35
N ILE A 29 7.19 -3.51 3.89
CA ILE A 29 7.49 -3.60 2.46
C ILE A 29 6.82 -4.80 1.79
N ALA A 30 6.57 -5.89 2.53
CA ALA A 30 5.88 -7.05 2.00
C ALA A 30 4.41 -6.72 1.66
N ILE A 31 3.72 -6.00 2.55
CA ILE A 31 2.35 -5.53 2.30
C ILE A 31 2.36 -4.48 1.19
N GLY A 32 3.34 -3.56 1.20
CA GLY A 32 3.51 -2.56 0.16
C GLY A 32 3.63 -3.16 -1.24
N LEU A 33 4.54 -4.12 -1.43
CA LEU A 33 4.73 -4.83 -2.70
C LEU A 33 3.46 -5.56 -3.14
N ALA A 34 2.86 -6.36 -2.26
CA ALA A 34 1.65 -7.12 -2.59
C ALA A 34 0.49 -6.19 -3.00
N ALA A 35 0.35 -5.03 -2.36
CA ALA A 35 -0.66 -4.04 -2.72
C ALA A 35 -0.37 -3.40 -4.08
N ILE A 36 0.86 -2.93 -4.31
CA ILE A 36 1.18 -2.23 -5.56
C ILE A 36 1.24 -3.17 -6.77
N GLU A 37 1.58 -4.45 -6.60
CA GLU A 37 1.51 -5.45 -7.68
C GLU A 37 0.05 -5.86 -7.98
N GLY A 38 -0.84 -5.68 -7.01
CA GLY A 38 -2.26 -6.01 -7.12
C GLY A 38 -2.60 -7.43 -6.68
N ASP A 39 -1.67 -8.12 -6.02
CA ASP A 39 -1.86 -9.45 -5.43
C ASP A 39 -2.90 -9.46 -4.32
N ILE A 40 -3.02 -8.34 -3.60
CA ILE A 40 -4.06 -8.10 -2.60
C ILE A 40 -4.77 -6.77 -2.86
N ALA A 41 -6.06 -6.72 -2.56
CA ALA A 41 -6.83 -5.49 -2.66
C ALA A 41 -6.41 -4.47 -1.58
N ALA A 42 -6.56 -3.17 -1.84
CA ALA A 42 -6.23 -2.10 -0.89
C ALA A 42 -6.85 -2.32 0.52
N GLY A 43 -8.11 -2.77 0.59
CA GLY A 43 -8.76 -3.08 1.86
C GLY A 43 -8.14 -4.27 2.60
N GLN A 44 -7.64 -5.27 1.87
CA GLN A 44 -6.91 -6.41 2.48
C GLN A 44 -5.54 -5.96 2.98
N ALA A 45 -4.83 -5.14 2.21
CA ALA A 45 -3.56 -4.54 2.62
C ALA A 45 -3.73 -3.70 3.89
N ALA A 46 -4.74 -2.82 3.94
CA ALA A 46 -5.02 -2.01 5.12
C ALA A 46 -5.44 -2.83 6.35
N LYS A 47 -6.25 -3.88 6.15
CA LYS A 47 -6.62 -4.81 7.24
C LYS A 47 -5.40 -5.56 7.80
N ALA A 48 -4.46 -5.94 6.95
CA ALA A 48 -3.23 -6.58 7.36
C ALA A 48 -2.27 -5.60 8.05
N ALA A 49 -2.15 -4.39 7.52
CA ALA A 49 -1.26 -3.35 8.03
C ALA A 49 -1.64 -2.88 9.44
N PHE A 50 -2.95 -2.67 9.67
CA PHE A 50 -3.45 -2.09 10.91
C PHE A 50 -4.19 -3.08 11.79
N LEU A 51 -3.73 -4.34 11.78
CA LEU A 51 -4.38 -5.43 12.52
C LEU A 51 -4.42 -5.12 14.02
N ASP A 52 -3.31 -4.65 14.56
CA ASP A 52 -3.18 -4.34 15.98
C ASP A 52 -4.09 -3.17 16.36
N GLU A 53 -4.08 -2.07 15.60
CA GLU A 53 -4.93 -0.90 15.84
C GLU A 53 -6.42 -1.27 15.78
N CYS A 54 -6.84 -2.07 14.79
CA CYS A 54 -8.22 -2.54 14.70
C CYS A 54 -8.61 -3.35 15.94
N TYR A 55 -7.74 -4.26 16.39
CA TYR A 55 -7.99 -5.06 17.58
C TYR A 55 -8.06 -4.21 18.86
N GLN A 56 -7.18 -3.20 18.99
CA GLN A 56 -7.19 -2.29 20.13
C GLN A 56 -8.49 -1.47 20.19
N ILE A 57 -8.94 -0.95 19.05
CA ILE A 57 -10.21 -0.23 18.94
C ILE A 57 -11.39 -1.14 19.30
N GLU A 58 -11.41 -2.37 18.80
CA GLU A 58 -12.46 -3.34 19.13
C GLU A 58 -12.50 -3.66 20.63
N ARG A 59 -11.33 -3.76 21.28
CA ARG A 59 -11.22 -4.18 22.67
C ARG A 59 -11.46 -3.06 23.68
N TRP A 60 -11.04 -1.84 23.34
CA TRP A 60 -10.96 -0.71 24.29
C TRP A 60 -11.73 0.53 23.84
N GLY A 61 -12.31 0.51 22.64
CA GLY A 61 -12.97 1.66 22.01
C GLY A 61 -11.97 2.56 21.27
N ALA A 62 -12.46 3.29 20.27
CA ALA A 62 -11.67 4.29 19.57
C ALA A 62 -11.66 5.63 20.31
N ASP A 63 -10.51 6.29 20.33
CA ASP A 63 -10.45 7.75 20.48
C ASP A 63 -10.34 8.42 19.10
N ALA A 64 -10.59 9.73 19.05
CA ALA A 64 -10.62 10.48 17.79
C ALA A 64 -9.26 10.51 17.06
N GLU A 65 -8.15 10.41 17.79
CA GLU A 65 -6.80 10.43 17.22
C GLU A 65 -6.44 9.07 16.61
N ALA A 66 -6.80 7.97 17.27
CA ALA A 66 -6.64 6.61 16.76
C ALA A 66 -7.46 6.40 15.48
N GLU A 67 -8.73 6.84 15.48
CA GLU A 67 -9.59 6.74 14.29
C GLU A 67 -9.04 7.57 13.12
N ALA A 68 -8.58 8.80 13.39
CA ALA A 68 -8.01 9.67 12.36
C ALA A 68 -6.74 9.08 11.74
N ARG A 69 -5.81 8.55 12.56
CA ARG A 69 -4.59 7.88 12.07
C ARG A 69 -4.91 6.65 11.23
N LEU A 70 -5.85 5.82 11.71
CA LEU A 70 -6.26 4.62 10.99
C LEU A 70 -6.96 4.94 9.67
N SER A 71 -7.80 5.98 9.64
CA SER A 71 -8.42 6.48 8.41
C SER A 71 -7.39 6.98 7.42
N GLN A 72 -6.45 7.82 7.87
CA GLN A 72 -5.40 8.35 7.01
C GLN A 72 -4.52 7.23 6.42
N GLY A 73 -4.11 6.26 7.25
CA GLY A 73 -3.34 5.12 6.77
C GLY A 73 -4.08 4.26 5.76
N ARG A 74 -5.40 4.07 5.92
CA ARG A 74 -6.26 3.38 4.94
C ARG A 74 -6.31 4.14 3.61
N ASP A 75 -6.47 5.46 3.67
CA ASP A 75 -6.53 6.33 2.49
C ASP A 75 -5.21 6.34 1.72
N ASP A 76 -4.07 6.36 2.43
CA ASP A 76 -2.74 6.29 1.83
C ASP A 76 -2.52 4.97 1.08
N ILE A 77 -2.89 3.84 1.70
CA ILE A 77 -2.81 2.51 1.06
C ILE A 77 -3.72 2.45 -0.17
N ALA A 78 -4.94 2.99 -0.08
CA ALA A 78 -5.87 3.04 -1.21
C ALA A 78 -5.35 3.92 -2.35
N LEU A 79 -4.73 5.06 -2.02
CA LEU A 79 -4.10 5.95 -2.99
C LEU A 79 -2.92 5.28 -3.70
N ALA A 80 -2.01 4.66 -2.96
CA ALA A 80 -0.87 3.94 -3.51
C ALA A 80 -1.31 2.80 -4.43
N TYR A 81 -2.30 2.00 -4.01
CA TYR A 81 -2.89 0.93 -4.81
C TYR A 81 -3.47 1.46 -6.12
N ARG A 82 -4.31 2.50 -6.05
CA ARG A 82 -4.96 3.09 -7.23
C ARG A 82 -3.94 3.71 -8.18
N PHE A 83 -2.94 4.40 -7.64
CA PHE A 83 -1.87 5.00 -8.43
C PHE A 83 -1.07 3.94 -9.20
N ALA A 84 -0.66 2.86 -8.52
CA ALA A 84 0.02 1.73 -9.16
C ALA A 84 -0.84 1.07 -10.25
N ALA A 85 -2.14 0.89 -10.00
CA ALA A 85 -3.06 0.34 -10.99
C ALA A 85 -3.16 1.21 -12.26
N LEU A 86 -3.20 2.54 -12.10
CA LEU A 86 -3.21 3.49 -13.22
C LEU A 86 -1.89 3.46 -14.02
N LEU A 87 -0.74 3.32 -13.34
CA LEU A 87 0.55 3.17 -14.01
C LEU A 87 0.59 1.91 -14.89
N ARG A 88 0.12 0.77 -14.36
CA ARG A 88 0.05 -0.48 -15.13
C ARG A 88 -0.89 -0.39 -16.32
N ALA A 89 -2.06 0.23 -16.13
CA ALA A 89 -3.02 0.47 -17.21
C ALA A 89 -2.42 1.34 -18.33
N ARG A 90 -1.65 2.38 -17.98
CA ARG A 90 -0.95 3.24 -18.95
C ARG A 90 0.11 2.47 -19.73
N THR A 91 0.95 1.70 -19.05
CA THR A 91 2.00 0.91 -19.70
C THR A 91 1.42 -0.16 -20.65
N GLY A 92 0.26 -0.74 -20.28
CA GLY A 92 -0.50 -1.63 -21.15
C GLY A 92 -1.10 -0.93 -22.37
N ALA A 93 -1.61 0.30 -22.21
CA ALA A 93 -2.21 1.09 -23.28
C ALA A 93 -1.19 1.61 -24.32
N SER A 94 0.05 1.87 -23.93
CA SER A 94 1.15 2.26 -24.84
C SER A 94 1.68 1.12 -25.74
N ARG A 95 1.09 -0.08 -25.70
CA ARG A 95 1.53 -1.27 -26.44
C ARG A 95 0.61 -1.68 -27.60
N GLN A 96 -0.44 -0.92 -27.88
CA GLN A 96 -1.32 -1.16 -29.04
C GLN A 96 -0.82 -0.39 -30.27
N PRO A 97 -0.62 -1.07 -31.43
CA PRO A 97 -0.20 -0.45 -32.69
C PRO A 97 -1.27 0.44 -33.32
#